data_AF-Q8R8A1-F1
#
_entry.id   AF-Q8R8A1-F1
#
_cell.length_a   1.000
_cell.length_b   1.000
_cell.length_c   1.000
_cell.angle_alpha   90.00
_cell.angle_beta   90.00
_cell.angle_gamma   90.00
#
_symmetry.space_group_name_H-M   'P 1'
#
loop_
_entity.id
_entity.type
_entity.pdbx_description
1 polymer ?
#
loop_
_entity_poly.entity_id
_entity_poly.type
_entity_poly.pdbx_seq_one_letter_code
_entity_poly.pdbx_strand_id
1 'polypeptide(L)' 'MREVHKIALSRTPKEWERLAKSTSDLDRAFYYNALKRLAEALQKGNKSEIETWTFNAEELKKHLEAKGLFKI' A
#
# COMPACT_ATOMS: atom_id res chain seq x y z
N MET A 1 9.14 3.15 12.88
CA MET A 1 8.29 3.37 11.68
C MET A 1 8.37 2.11 10.81
N ARG A 2 7.24 1.48 10.50
CA ARG A 2 7.18 0.19 9.78
C ARG A 2 7.61 0.34 8.32
N GLU A 3 8.08 -0.73 7.67
CA GLU A 3 8.54 -0.69 6.28
C GLU A 3 7.44 -0.19 5.34
N VAL A 4 6.22 -0.73 5.47
CA VAL A 4 5.05 -0.31 4.68
C VAL A 4 4.69 1.16 4.85
N HIS A 5 5.02 1.79 5.99
CA HIS A 5 4.83 3.24 6.18
C HIS A 5 5.79 4.03 5.30
N LYS A 6 7.06 3.60 5.22
CA LYS A 6 8.06 4.23 4.34
C LYS A 6 7.67 4.07 2.88
N ILE A 7 7.19 2.88 2.50
CA ILE A 7 6.71 2.61 1.15
C ILE A 7 5.50 3.50 0.84
N ALA A 8 4.47 3.51 1.69
CA ALA A 8 3.28 4.32 1.47
C ALA A 8 3.62 5.81 1.28
N LEU A 9 4.57 6.34 2.05
CA LEU A 9 5.02 7.73 1.97
C LEU A 9 6.04 8.00 0.84
N SER A 10 6.54 6.97 0.15
CA SER A 10 7.49 7.13 -0.97
C SER A 10 6.86 7.75 -2.23
N ARG A 11 5.53 7.74 -2.31
CA ARG A 11 4.74 8.28 -3.43
C ARG A 11 3.48 8.95 -2.90
N THR A 12 2.92 9.87 -3.67
CA THR A 12 1.65 10.51 -3.36
C THR A 12 0.47 9.55 -3.52
N PRO A 13 -0.67 9.78 -2.83
CA PRO A 13 -1.89 8.99 -3.04
C PRO A 13 -2.33 8.90 -4.51
N LYS A 14 -2.13 9.97 -5.29
CA LYS A 14 -2.47 10.02 -6.72
C LYS A 14 -1.56 9.13 -7.57
N GLU A 15 -0.29 9.01 -7.21
CA GLU A 15 0.63 8.10 -7.89
C GLU A 15 0.32 6.64 -7.59
N TRP A 16 -0.01 6.31 -6.33
CA TRP A 16 -0.49 4.97 -5.98
C TRP A 16 -1.77 4.60 -6.71
N GLU A 17 -2.72 5.53 -6.82
CA GLU A 17 -3.94 5.33 -7.60
C GLU A 17 -3.65 5.07 -9.08
N ARG A 18 -2.70 5.83 -9.66
CA ARG A 18 -2.29 5.61 -11.05
C ARG A 18 -1.67 4.22 -11.23
N LEU A 19 -0.78 3.80 -10.32
CA LEU A 19 -0.17 2.47 -10.34
C LEU A 19 -1.21 1.35 -10.23
N ALA A 20 -2.20 1.51 -9.33
CA ALA A 20 -3.30 0.58 -9.15
C ALA A 20 -4.15 0.42 -10.43
N LYS A 21 -4.36 1.51 -11.18
CA LYS A 21 -5.10 1.49 -12.45
C LYS A 21 -4.29 0.99 -13.63
N SER A 22 -2.95 1.04 -13.56
CA SER A 22 -2.07 0.64 -14.67
C SER A 22 -1.62 -0.81 -14.64
N THR A 23 -1.80 -1.50 -13.52
CA THR A 23 -1.42 -2.92 -13.39
C THR A 23 -2.55 -3.84 -13.85
N SER A 24 -2.22 -4.92 -14.56
CA SER A 24 -3.14 -6.02 -14.87
C SER A 24 -3.22 -7.08 -13.77
N ASP A 25 -2.29 -7.05 -12.82
CA ASP A 25 -2.27 -7.93 -11.65
C ASP A 25 -3.18 -7.37 -10.55
N LEU A 26 -4.21 -8.14 -10.20
CA LEU A 26 -5.24 -7.75 -9.23
C LEU A 26 -4.70 -7.64 -7.80
N ASP A 27 -3.81 -8.55 -7.38
CA ASP A 27 -3.21 -8.52 -6.05
C ASP A 27 -2.33 -7.28 -5.89
N ARG A 28 -1.58 -6.94 -6.95
CA ARG A 28 -0.79 -5.72 -7.02
C ARG A 28 -1.66 -4.46 -7.02
N ALA A 29 -2.80 -4.48 -7.71
CA ALA A 29 -3.76 -3.38 -7.67
C ALA A 29 -4.30 -3.14 -6.24
N PHE A 30 -4.64 -4.22 -5.54
CA PHE A 30 -5.06 -4.14 -4.13
C PHE A 30 -3.93 -3.62 -3.23
N TYR A 31 -2.70 -4.07 -3.43
CA TYR A 31 -1.56 -3.58 -2.67
C TYR A 31 -1.32 -2.08 -2.87
N TYR A 32 -1.35 -1.59 -4.10
CA TYR A 32 -1.21 -0.16 -4.38
C TYR A 32 -2.37 0.67 -3.80
N ASN A 33 -3.59 0.15 -3.81
CA ASN A 33 -4.71 0.80 -3.12
C ASN A 33 -4.53 0.83 -1.59
N ALA A 34 -4.01 -0.24 -0.98
CA ALA A 34 -3.70 -0.25 0.45
C ALA A 34 -2.64 0.81 0.80
N LEU A 35 -1.59 0.93 -0.02
CA LEU A 35 -0.56 1.97 0.14
C LEU A 35 -1.11 3.39 -0.04
N LYS A 36 -1.99 3.61 -1.00
CA LYS A 36 -2.73 4.89 -1.15
C LYS A 36 -3.44 5.26 0.14
N ARG A 37 -4.28 4.35 0.66
CA ARG A 37 -5.10 4.60 1.84
C ARG A 37 -4.25 4.79 3.10
N LEU A 38 -3.16 4.03 3.22
CA LEU A 38 -2.18 4.20 4.29
C LEU A 38 -1.49 5.57 4.22
N ALA A 39 -1.10 6.03 3.03
CA ALA A 39 -0.51 7.36 2.84
C ALA A 39 -1.49 8.47 3.23
N GLU A 40 -2.75 8.39 2.81
CA GLU A 40 -3.80 9.33 3.20
C GLU A 40 -4.02 9.36 4.72
N ALA A 41 -4.05 8.19 5.36
CA ALA A 41 -4.25 8.07 6.80
C ALA A 41 -3.06 8.65 7.59
N LEU A 42 -1.84 8.39 7.14
CA LEU A 42 -0.60 8.94 7.73
C LEU A 42 -0.56 10.47 7.61
N GLN A 43 -0.93 11.03 6.46
CA GLN A 43 -0.98 12.48 6.24
C GLN A 43 -2.03 13.17 7.14
N LYS A 44 -3.17 12.51 7.37
CA LYS A 44 -4.26 13.03 8.22
C LYS A 44 -4.06 12.75 9.72
N GLY A 45 -3.08 11.93 10.09
CA GLY A 45 -2.89 11.48 11.47
C GLY A 45 -4.03 10.60 12.01
N ASN A 46 -4.78 9.93 11.15
CA ASN A 46 -5.93 9.11 11.56
C ASN A 46 -5.46 7.74 12.08
N LYS A 47 -5.33 7.60 13.41
CA LYS A 47 -4.76 6.41 14.06
C LYS A 47 -5.45 5.09 13.68
N SER A 48 -6.78 5.08 13.62
CA SER A 48 -7.56 3.86 13.32
C SER A 48 -7.38 3.42 11.86
N GLU A 49 -7.39 4.36 10.92
CA GLU A 49 -7.09 4.06 9.52
C GLU A 49 -5.62 3.66 9.33
N ILE A 50 -4.68 4.28 10.05
CA ILE A 50 -3.26 3.91 10.00
C ILE A 50 -3.11 2.44 10.41
N GLU A 51 -3.68 2.01 11.53
CA GLU A 51 -3.60 0.63 11.98
C GLU A 51 -4.19 -0.36 10.95
N THR A 52 -5.41 -0.06 10.48
CA THR A 52 -6.12 -0.89 9.49
C THR A 52 -5.32 -1.05 8.20
N TRP A 53 -4.85 0.05 7.62
CA TRP A 53 -4.14 0.02 6.34
C TRP A 53 -2.70 -0.45 6.47
N THR A 54 -2.10 -0.34 7.66
CA THR A 54 -0.81 -0.99 7.95
C THR A 54 -0.95 -2.51 7.88
N PHE A 55 -1.94 -3.08 8.58
CA PHE A 55 -2.19 -4.52 8.56
C PHE A 55 -2.45 -5.00 7.13
N ASN A 56 -3.35 -4.35 6.41
CA ASN A 56 -3.67 -4.73 5.03
C ASN A 56 -2.46 -4.67 4.10
N ALA A 57 -1.64 -3.61 4.19
CA ALA A 57 -0.45 -3.48 3.35
C ALA A 57 0.61 -4.54 3.69
N GLU A 58 0.77 -4.92 4.96
CA GLU A 58 1.70 -5.97 5.37
C GLU A 58 1.27 -7.35 4.85
N GLU A 59 -0.01 -7.70 5.00
CA GLU A 59 -0.51 -8.99 4.52
C GLU A 59 -0.46 -9.11 3.00
N LEU A 60 -0.83 -8.04 2.27
CA LEU A 60 -0.71 -8.01 0.81
C LEU A 60 0.75 -8.07 0.33
N LYS A 61 1.68 -7.41 1.05
CA LYS A 61 3.12 -7.53 0.77
C LYS A 61 3.59 -8.98 0.90
N LYS A 62 3.28 -9.64 2.02
CA LYS A 62 3.62 -11.05 2.24
C LYS A 62 3.04 -11.97 1.17
N HIS A 63 1.79 -11.75 0.79
CA HIS A 63 1.13 -12.51 -0.27
C HIS A 63 1.82 -12.34 -1.63
N LEU A 64 2.20 -11.12 -2.00
CA LEU A 64 2.95 -10.85 -3.23
C LEU A 64 4.37 -11.43 -3.19
N GLU A 65 5.05 -11.38 -2.04
CA GLU A 65 6.37 -11.99 -1.83
C GLU A 65 6.31 -13.51 -1.98
N ALA A 66 5.31 -14.16 -1.39
CA ALA A 66 5.09 -15.60 -1.50
C ALA A 66 4.84 -16.06 -2.95
N LYS A 67 4.24 -15.19 -3.78
CA LYS A 67 4.04 -15.44 -5.22
C LYS A 67 5.27 -15.13 -6.08
N GLY A 68 6.35 -14.58 -5.51
CA GLY A 68 7.51 -14.10 -6.28
C GLY A 68 7.20 -12.85 -7.13
N LEU A 69 6.09 -12.17 -6.85
CA LEU A 69 5.57 -11.04 -7.62
C LEU A 69 5.88 -9.68 -6.98
N PHE A 70 6.59 -9.67 -5.86
CA PHE A 70 6.94 -8.44 -5.16
C PHE A 70 8.06 -7.68 -5.86
N LYS A 71 7.70 -6.55 -6.47
CA LYS A 71 8.63 -5.52 -6.98
C LYS A 71 8.01 -4.14 -6.67
N ILE A 72 8.71 -3.31 -5.90
CA ILE A 72 8.31 -1.93 -5.55
C ILE A 72 8.74 -0.95 -6.65
#